data_AF-A0A7Z9XNP6-F1
#
_entry.id   AF-A0A7Z9XNP6-F1
#
_cell.length_a   1.000
_cell.length_b   1.000
_cell.length_c   1.000
_cell.angle_alpha   90.00
_cell.angle_beta   90.00
_cell.angle_gamma   90.00
#
_symmetry.space_group_name_H-M   'P 1'
#
loop_
_entity.id
_entity.type
_entity.pdbx_description
1 polymer ?
#
loop_
_entity_poly.entity_id
_entity_poly.type
_entity_poly.pdbx_seq_one_letter_code
_entity_poly.pdbx_strand_id
1 'polypeptide(L)'
;MSMEGSLFSLWLCYLVNLYQKSVVDPETWTGCKVKIGADNVCIKETPIMSQKRKRHSAEFKAKVALEAVKGLKTSSELAQEYQVHPTQISQWKHQLLDKLPELFSNGKDTSEAATQAATAPLYEEIGRLKMELDWLKKSAVKLHGG
;
A
#
# COMPACT_ATOMS: atom_id res chain seq x y z
N MET A 1 59.38 -5.78 36.12
CA MET A 1 59.37 -4.61 35.21
C MET A 1 58.90 -5.13 33.86
N SER A 2 57.61 -5.39 33.62
CA SER A 2 56.42 -4.55 33.83
C SER A 2 56.64 -3.17 33.23
N MET A 3 56.24 -2.98 31.96
CA MET A 3 55.59 -1.78 31.40
C MET A 3 55.20 -2.02 29.92
N GLU A 4 54.39 -3.04 29.63
CA GLU A 4 53.70 -3.15 28.31
C GLU A 4 52.20 -3.44 28.47
N GLY A 5 51.63 -3.16 29.65
CA GLY A 5 50.20 -3.34 29.92
C GLY A 5 49.31 -2.15 29.53
N SER A 6 49.88 -0.95 29.36
CA SER A 6 49.09 0.27 29.17
C SER A 6 48.79 0.56 27.70
N LEU A 7 49.68 0.21 26.77
CA LEU A 7 49.49 0.55 25.36
C LEU A 7 48.57 -0.44 24.64
N PHE A 8 48.58 -1.71 25.03
CA PHE A 8 47.65 -2.70 24.46
C PHE A 8 46.21 -2.47 24.92
N SER A 9 46.03 -2.07 26.19
CA SER A 9 44.70 -1.69 26.71
C SER A 9 44.19 -0.39 26.10
N LEU A 10 45.07 0.60 25.86
CA LEU A 10 44.68 1.83 25.18
C LEU A 10 44.42 1.61 23.68
N TRP A 11 45.13 0.69 23.04
CA TRP A 11 44.90 0.33 21.64
C TRP A 11 43.64 -0.50 21.44
N LEU A 12 43.34 -1.46 22.34
CA LEU A 12 42.05 -2.15 22.36
C LEU A 12 40.89 -1.23 22.75
N CYS A 13 41.08 -0.27 23.67
CA CYS A 13 40.09 0.79 23.90
C CYS A 13 39.86 1.63 22.64
N TYR A 14 40.91 1.94 21.88
CA TYR A 14 40.78 2.70 20.64
C TYR A 14 40.04 1.89 19.56
N LEU A 15 40.35 0.59 19.40
CA LEU A 15 39.74 -0.29 18.41
C LEU A 15 38.26 -0.62 18.71
N VAL A 16 37.89 -0.83 19.97
CA VAL A 16 36.49 -1.06 20.36
C VAL A 16 35.66 0.23 20.24
N ASN A 17 36.25 1.40 20.48
CA ASN A 17 35.56 2.70 20.33
C ASN A 17 35.43 3.14 18.86
N LEU A 18 36.27 2.61 17.95
CA LEU A 18 36.20 2.93 16.51
C LEU A 18 35.15 2.12 15.73
N TYR A 19 34.67 0.99 16.26
CA TYR A 19 33.74 0.11 15.53
C TYR A 19 32.27 0.28 15.95
N GLN A 20 31.97 1.13 16.94
CA GLN A 20 30.63 1.24 17.53
C GLN A 20 29.92 2.58 17.26
N LYS A 21 30.30 3.31 16.20
CA LYS A 21 29.74 4.65 15.88
C LYS A 21 29.00 4.74 14.54
N SER A 22 28.59 3.63 13.93
CA SER A 22 27.95 3.63 12.60
C SER A 22 26.64 2.85 12.51
N VAL A 23 25.84 2.80 13.59
CA VAL A 23 24.52 2.16 13.55
C VAL A 23 23.44 3.11 14.07
N VAL A 24 22.85 3.82 13.11
CA VAL A 24 21.48 4.36 13.09
C VAL A 24 21.18 5.53 14.03
N ASP A 25 21.51 6.74 13.59
CA ASP A 25 20.95 7.99 14.13
C ASP A 25 19.53 8.23 13.55
N PRO A 26 18.47 8.26 14.37
CA PRO A 26 17.08 8.41 13.89
C PRO A 26 16.79 9.77 13.25
N GLU A 27 17.61 10.78 13.49
CA GLU A 27 17.43 12.14 12.93
C GLU A 27 17.74 12.22 11.43
N THR A 28 18.46 11.24 10.87
CA THR A 28 18.76 11.19 9.43
C THR A 28 17.65 10.55 8.60
N TRP A 29 16.64 9.95 9.22
CA TRP A 29 15.53 9.26 8.55
C TRP A 29 14.24 10.09 8.49
N THR A 30 14.18 11.25 9.17
CA THR A 30 13.04 12.19 9.07
C THR A 30 13.46 13.61 8.65
N GLY A 31 14.61 13.77 8.00
CA GLY A 31 15.08 15.08 7.56
C GLY A 31 15.70 15.05 6.16
N CYS A 32 15.00 15.62 5.18
CA CYS A 32 15.59 16.07 3.92
C CYS A 32 16.64 17.14 4.23
N LYS A 33 17.87 16.73 4.50
CA LYS A 33 19.02 17.64 4.54
C LYS A 33 20.24 16.99 3.95
N VAL A 34 20.18 16.76 2.65
CA VAL A 34 21.40 16.51 1.87
C VAL A 34 22.07 17.87 1.64
N LYS A 35 23.20 18.12 2.29
CA LYS A 35 24.09 19.21 1.89
C LYS A 35 25.02 18.70 0.81
N ILE A 36 24.60 18.77 -0.45
CA ILE A 36 25.53 18.65 -1.58
C ILE A 36 26.07 20.05 -1.85
N GLY A 37 27.39 20.19 -1.72
CA GLY A 37 28.09 21.45 -1.96
C GLY A 37 28.12 21.80 -3.44
N ALA A 38 27.81 23.07 -3.73
CA ALA A 38 28.34 23.88 -4.82
C ALA A 38 28.13 23.43 -6.28
N ASP A 39 26.89 23.08 -6.62
CA ASP A 39 26.37 23.23 -7.98
C ASP A 39 24.86 23.44 -7.89
N ASN A 40 24.40 24.55 -8.46
CA ASN A 40 23.06 25.09 -8.27
C ASN A 40 22.00 24.21 -8.98
N VAL A 41 21.66 23.06 -8.42
CA VAL A 41 20.45 22.33 -8.80
C VAL A 41 19.37 22.71 -7.80
N CYS A 42 18.47 23.59 -8.22
CA CYS A 42 17.22 23.86 -7.51
C CYS A 42 16.36 22.59 -7.53
N ILE A 43 16.63 21.66 -6.61
CA ILE A 43 15.69 20.59 -6.29
C ILE A 43 14.53 21.27 -5.60
N LYS A 44 13.49 21.57 -6.38
CA LYS A 44 12.21 22.06 -5.87
C LYS A 44 11.65 20.94 -5.01
N GLU A 45 11.82 21.03 -3.68
CA GLU A 45 11.05 20.21 -2.75
C GLU A 45 9.59 20.55 -2.98
N THR A 46 8.92 19.72 -3.78
CA THR A 46 7.49 19.90 -4.03
C THR A 46 6.75 19.41 -2.79
N PRO A 47 5.91 20.26 -2.17
CA PRO A 47 5.09 19.81 -1.06
C PRO A 47 4.20 18.68 -1.54
N ILE A 48 4.08 17.63 -0.73
CA ILE A 48 3.19 16.48 -0.93
C ILE A 48 1.74 16.99 -0.86
N MET A 49 1.28 17.62 -1.94
CA MET A 49 -0.10 18.02 -2.13
C MET A 49 -0.93 16.74 -2.15
N SER A 50 -1.91 16.63 -1.25
CA SER A 50 -2.92 15.56 -1.28
C SER A 50 -3.87 15.78 -2.46
N GLN A 51 -3.33 15.76 -3.68
CA GLN A 51 -4.10 15.90 -4.89
C GLN A 51 -5.03 14.69 -4.98
N LYS A 52 -6.34 14.95 -4.94
CA LYS A 52 -7.38 13.93 -5.02
C LYS A 52 -7.13 13.07 -6.27
N ARG A 53 -6.69 11.82 -6.06
CA ARG A 53 -6.30 10.93 -7.16
C ARG A 53 -7.48 10.77 -8.11
N LYS A 54 -7.27 11.06 -9.40
CA LYS A 54 -8.27 10.82 -10.44
C LYS A 54 -8.58 9.32 -10.49
N ARG A 55 -9.85 8.97 -10.31
CA ARG A 55 -10.32 7.57 -10.41
C ARG A 55 -10.74 7.32 -11.85
N HIS A 56 -10.13 6.33 -12.49
CA HIS A 56 -10.51 5.87 -13.82
C HIS A 56 -11.51 4.72 -13.73
N SER A 57 -12.48 4.67 -14.65
CA SER A 57 -13.45 3.56 -14.75
C SER A 57 -12.75 2.25 -15.09
N ALA A 58 -13.36 1.11 -14.72
CA ALA A 58 -12.79 -0.21 -14.99
C ALA A 58 -12.65 -0.48 -16.49
N GLU A 59 -13.66 -0.11 -17.28
CA GLU A 59 -13.65 -0.21 -18.75
C GLU A 59 -12.50 0.57 -19.38
N PHE A 60 -12.25 1.79 -18.89
CA PHE A 60 -11.16 2.62 -19.39
C PHE A 60 -9.80 1.99 -19.12
N LYS A 61 -9.56 1.50 -17.90
CA LYS A 61 -8.31 0.81 -17.56
C LYS A 61 -8.11 -0.44 -18.42
N ALA A 62 -9.16 -1.22 -18.63
CA ALA A 62 -9.11 -2.41 -19.48
C ALA A 62 -8.77 -2.05 -20.93
N LYS A 63 -9.41 -1.01 -21.50
CA LYS A 63 -9.11 -0.53 -22.86
C LYS A 63 -7.65 -0.10 -23.01
N VAL A 64 -7.15 0.73 -22.10
CA VAL A 64 -5.77 1.22 -22.13
C VAL A 64 -4.77 0.09 -21.94
N ALA A 65 -5.04 -0.85 -21.03
CA ALA A 65 -4.21 -2.02 -20.82
C ALA A 65 -4.18 -2.94 -22.05
N LEU A 66 -5.31 -3.14 -22.73
CA LEU A 66 -5.37 -3.91 -23.97
C LEU A 66 -4.55 -3.26 -25.09
N GLU A 67 -4.64 -1.94 -25.27
CA GLU A 67 -3.79 -1.24 -26.24
C GLU A 67 -2.29 -1.37 -25.89
N ALA A 68 -1.94 -1.32 -24.61
CA ALA A 68 -0.57 -1.52 -24.14
C ALA A 68 -0.06 -2.97 -24.28
N VAL A 69 -0.96 -3.97 -24.27
CA VAL A 69 -0.63 -5.38 -24.54
C VAL A 69 -0.45 -5.63 -26.03
N LYS A 70 -1.30 -5.01 -26.88
CA LYS A 70 -1.19 -5.11 -28.34
C LYS A 70 0.14 -4.57 -28.87
N GLY A 71 0.76 -3.63 -28.17
CA GLY A 71 2.09 -3.09 -28.51
C GLY A 71 2.12 -2.19 -29.75
N LEU A 72 0.95 -1.78 -30.27
CA LEU A 72 0.83 -0.90 -31.44
C LEU A 72 1.22 0.55 -31.14
N LYS A 73 1.04 0.98 -29.88
CA LYS A 73 1.39 2.31 -29.40
C LYS A 73 2.32 2.17 -28.21
N THR A 74 3.31 3.04 -28.12
CA THR A 74 4.21 3.05 -26.95
C THR A 74 3.47 3.57 -25.71
N SER A 75 3.94 3.21 -24.52
CA SER A 75 3.36 3.71 -23.26
C SER A 75 3.39 5.24 -23.16
N SER A 76 4.34 5.89 -23.87
CA SER A 76 4.46 7.35 -23.94
C SER A 76 3.39 7.97 -24.85
N GLU A 77 3.10 7.36 -26.00
CA GLU A 77 2.02 7.80 -26.90
C GLU A 77 0.65 7.63 -26.25
N LEU A 78 0.41 6.47 -25.62
CA LEU A 78 -0.82 6.22 -24.86
C LEU A 78 -0.99 7.21 -23.70
N ALA A 79 0.11 7.59 -23.06
CA ALA A 79 0.09 8.60 -22.01
C ALA A 79 -0.36 9.97 -22.53
N GLN A 80 0.05 10.35 -23.74
CA GLN A 80 -0.37 11.61 -24.38
C GLN A 80 -1.84 11.57 -24.82
N GLU A 81 -2.26 10.50 -25.48
CA GLU A 81 -3.62 10.36 -26.01
C GLU A 81 -4.67 10.29 -24.90
N TYR A 82 -4.39 9.48 -23.87
CA TYR A 82 -5.32 9.23 -22.77
C TYR A 82 -5.07 10.15 -21.56
N GLN A 83 -4.04 11.00 -21.59
CA GLN A 83 -3.62 11.88 -20.48
C GLN A 83 -3.38 11.12 -19.17
N VAL A 84 -2.82 9.90 -19.28
CA VAL A 84 -2.52 9.01 -18.15
C VAL A 84 -1.00 8.92 -17.98
N HIS A 85 -0.52 8.85 -16.75
CA HIS A 85 0.92 8.68 -16.50
C HIS A 85 1.43 7.30 -17.00
N PRO A 86 2.59 7.20 -17.68
CA PRO A 86 3.13 5.93 -18.20
C PRO A 86 3.25 4.80 -17.15
N THR A 87 3.58 5.16 -15.91
CA THR A 87 3.62 4.20 -14.78
C THR A 87 2.25 3.55 -14.51
N GLN A 88 1.15 4.31 -14.60
CA GLN A 88 -0.19 3.77 -14.39
C GLN A 88 -0.58 2.81 -15.52
N ILE A 89 -0.20 3.12 -16.76
CA ILE A 89 -0.43 2.25 -17.92
C ILE A 89 0.29 0.91 -17.73
N SER A 90 1.54 0.97 -17.28
CA SER A 90 2.34 -0.22 -16.99
C SER A 90 1.69 -1.07 -15.88
N GLN A 91 1.23 -0.43 -14.81
CA GLN A 91 0.50 -1.11 -13.73
C GLN A 91 -0.77 -1.79 -14.23
N TRP A 92 -1.59 -1.12 -15.05
CA TRP A 92 -2.81 -1.73 -15.60
C TRP A 92 -2.52 -2.86 -16.58
N LYS A 93 -1.44 -2.76 -17.37
CA LYS A 93 -0.96 -3.85 -18.22
C LYS A 93 -0.61 -5.10 -17.40
N HIS A 94 0.13 -4.94 -16.30
CA HIS A 94 0.45 -6.07 -15.41
C HIS A 94 -0.82 -6.65 -14.77
N GLN A 95 -1.69 -5.81 -14.21
CA GLN A 95 -2.96 -6.27 -13.63
C GLN A 95 -3.81 -7.05 -14.64
N LEU A 96 -3.84 -6.62 -15.90
CA LEU A 96 -4.55 -7.32 -16.96
C LEU A 96 -3.93 -8.71 -17.18
N LEU A 97 -2.61 -8.81 -17.32
CA LEU A 97 -1.92 -10.08 -17.52
C LEU A 97 -2.06 -11.05 -16.35
N ASP A 98 -2.11 -10.55 -15.11
CA ASP A 98 -2.30 -11.38 -13.91
C ASP A 98 -3.73 -11.91 -13.81
N LYS A 99 -4.71 -11.06 -14.16
CA LYS A 99 -6.14 -11.41 -14.09
C LYS A 99 -6.64 -12.21 -15.28
N LEU A 100 -5.98 -12.13 -16.44
CA LEU A 100 -6.36 -12.90 -17.63
C LEU A 100 -6.39 -14.41 -17.39
N PRO A 101 -5.33 -15.05 -16.86
CA PRO A 101 -5.34 -16.47 -16.53
C PRO A 101 -6.49 -16.85 -15.60
N GLU A 102 -6.75 -16.04 -14.57
CA GLU A 102 -7.85 -16.23 -13.62
C GLU A 102 -9.23 -16.20 -14.31
N LEU A 103 -9.41 -15.34 -15.32
CA LEU A 103 -10.65 -15.30 -16.12
C LEU A 103 -10.83 -16.53 -17.02
N PHE A 104 -9.73 -17.13 -17.49
CA PHE A 104 -9.77 -18.32 -18.34
C PHE A 104 -9.75 -19.64 -17.55
N SER A 105 -9.29 -19.64 -16.29
CA SER A 105 -9.07 -20.84 -15.46
C SER A 105 -10.32 -21.35 -14.73
N ASN A 106 -11.50 -21.18 -15.32
CA ASN A 106 -12.84 -21.55 -14.80
C ASN A 106 -13.54 -20.51 -13.93
N GLY A 107 -14.70 -20.07 -14.46
CA GLY A 107 -15.97 -20.15 -13.76
C GLY A 107 -16.16 -19.15 -12.64
N LYS A 108 -16.88 -18.07 -12.95
CA LYS A 108 -17.51 -17.07 -12.07
C LYS A 108 -18.11 -17.63 -10.75
N ASP A 109 -18.37 -18.92 -10.69
CA ASP A 109 -18.96 -19.67 -9.59
C ASP A 109 -18.12 -19.67 -8.30
N THR A 110 -16.79 -19.68 -8.36
CA THR A 110 -15.95 -19.72 -7.13
C THR A 110 -15.96 -18.40 -6.36
N SER A 111 -16.00 -17.26 -7.05
CA SER A 111 -16.03 -15.95 -6.39
C SER A 111 -17.40 -15.65 -5.77
N GLU A 112 -18.48 -15.95 -6.47
CA GLU A 112 -19.85 -15.74 -5.96
C GLU A 112 -20.17 -16.72 -4.83
N ALA A 113 -19.78 -17.99 -4.94
CA ALA A 113 -19.97 -18.96 -3.86
C ALA A 113 -19.13 -18.63 -2.62
N ALA A 114 -17.87 -18.18 -2.78
CA ALA A 114 -17.03 -17.79 -1.66
C ALA A 114 -17.56 -16.53 -0.93
N THR A 115 -18.06 -15.56 -1.68
CA THR A 115 -18.66 -14.34 -1.10
C THR A 115 -20.01 -14.64 -0.43
N GLN A 116 -20.83 -15.52 -1.00
CA GLN A 116 -22.07 -15.98 -0.36
C GLN A 116 -21.78 -16.77 0.92
N ALA A 117 -20.79 -17.65 0.92
CA ALA A 117 -20.38 -18.42 2.10
C ALA A 117 -19.89 -17.52 3.25
N ALA A 118 -19.18 -16.43 2.94
CA ALA A 118 -18.73 -15.47 3.94
C ALA A 118 -19.83 -14.53 4.46
N THR A 119 -20.87 -14.27 3.66
CA THR A 119 -21.96 -13.36 4.04
C THR A 119 -23.08 -14.06 4.82
N ALA A 120 -23.29 -15.35 4.63
CA ALA A 120 -24.25 -16.16 5.38
C ALA A 120 -24.17 -16.00 6.92
N PRO A 121 -22.99 -16.15 7.59
CA PRO A 121 -22.91 -16.00 9.05
C PRO A 121 -23.19 -14.58 9.53
N LEU A 122 -22.83 -13.57 8.73
CA LEU A 122 -23.13 -12.16 9.04
C LEU A 122 -24.65 -11.90 9.03
N TYR A 123 -25.38 -12.46 8.07
CA TYR A 123 -26.84 -12.31 8.01
C TYR A 123 -27.55 -13.06 9.14
N GLU A 124 -27.03 -14.22 9.56
CA GLU A 124 -27.54 -14.96 10.71
C GLU A 124 -27.43 -14.16 12.01
N GLU A 125 -26.26 -13.57 12.27
CA GLU A 125 -26.02 -12.74 13.47
C GLU A 125 -26.95 -11.52 13.50
N ILE A 126 -27.12 -10.84 12.36
CA ILE A 126 -28.06 -9.72 12.23
C ILE A 126 -29.49 -10.17 12.55
N GLY A 127 -29.89 -11.35 12.08
CA GLY A 127 -31.20 -11.94 12.37
C GLY A 127 -31.41 -12.23 13.85
N ARG A 128 -30.43 -12.87 14.51
CA ARG A 128 -30.47 -13.15 15.95
C ARG A 128 -30.61 -11.87 16.77
N LEU A 129 -29.75 -10.89 16.51
CA LEU A 129 -29.76 -9.60 17.18
C LEU A 129 -31.10 -8.87 16.98
N LYS A 130 -31.70 -8.95 15.79
CA LYS A 130 -33.02 -8.36 15.53
C LYS A 130 -34.11 -8.99 16.40
N MET A 131 -34.13 -10.33 16.51
CA MET A 131 -35.10 -11.02 17.35
C MET A 131 -34.92 -10.69 18.84
N GLU A 132 -33.67 -10.64 19.32
CA GLU A 132 -33.35 -10.24 20.70
C GLU A 132 -33.86 -8.81 20.99
N LEU A 133 -33.62 -7.86 20.08
CA LEU A 133 -34.10 -6.49 20.24
C LEU A 133 -35.62 -6.38 20.21
N ASP A 134 -36.30 -7.11 19.31
CA ASP A 134 -37.75 -7.10 19.23
C ASP A 134 -38.39 -7.74 20.47
N TRP A 135 -37.77 -8.79 21.01
CA TRP A 135 -38.15 -9.39 22.28
C TRP A 135 -37.97 -8.42 23.45
N LEU A 136 -36.82 -7.75 23.54
CA LEU A 136 -36.54 -6.74 24.58
C LEU A 136 -37.53 -5.57 24.52
N LYS A 137 -37.83 -5.05 23.32
CA LYS A 137 -38.81 -3.97 23.14
C LYS A 137 -40.19 -4.38 23.62
N LYS A 138 -40.66 -5.58 23.25
CA LYS A 138 -41.96 -6.10 23.67
C LYS A 138 -42.04 -6.27 25.19
N SER A 139 -40.98 -6.77 25.80
CA SER A 139 -40.87 -6.91 27.26
C SER A 139 -40.88 -5.54 27.96
N ALA A 140 -40.15 -4.55 27.44
CA ALA A 140 -40.14 -3.20 27.98
C ALA A 140 -41.52 -2.54 27.92
N VAL A 141 -42.24 -2.66 26.80
CA VAL A 141 -43.61 -2.14 26.64
C VAL A 141 -44.57 -2.79 27.64
N LYS A 142 -44.45 -4.10 27.88
CA LYS A 142 -45.28 -4.81 28.87
C LYS A 142 -45.07 -4.30 30.30
N LEU A 143 -43.86 -3.84 30.62
CA LEU A 143 -43.50 -3.32 31.94
C LEU A 143 -43.81 -1.83 32.12
N HIS A 144 -43.83 -1.04 31.04
CA HIS A 144 -44.08 0.41 31.09
C HIS A 144 -45.51 0.81 30.69
N GLY A 145 -46.28 -0.10 30.08
CA GLY A 145 -47.65 0.13 29.61
C GLY A 145 -48.74 -0.32 30.60
N GLY A 146 -48.42 -0.44 31.89
CA GLY A 146 -49.37 -0.71 32.98
C GLY A 146 -49.51 0.50 33.89
#